data_AF-A0A9E1RGB8-F1
#
_entry.id   AF-A0A9E1RGB8-F1
#
_cell.length_a   1.000
_cell.length_b   1.000
_cell.length_c   1.000
_cell.angle_alpha   90.00
_cell.angle_beta   90.00
_cell.angle_gamma   90.00
#
_symmetry.space_group_name_H-M   'P 1'
#
loop_
_entity.id
_entity.type
_entity.pdbx_description
1 polymer ?
#
loop_
_entity_poly.entity_id
_entity_poly.type
_entity_poly.pdbx_seq_one_letter_code
_entity_poly.pdbx_strand_id
1 'polypeptide(L)'
;MNPSYSMSPYPKTKREYQYCDSCGTLLPAPGFYCIQCNPPEHPEPDPEKGMGFSQACLRIFLLVLVFVVVAVFKLGIDSTVLFQKMDEQEVPLKVAKDEDYKMVFKVNVSFANLRNEPNTKTSTILFVLTQGTEVEVLEKKGKWSKIRSKSNQKEKSRTGWLVNRLLDSEIK
;
A
#
# COMPACT_ATOMS: atom_id res chain seq x y z
N MET A 1 -16.64 -10.11 4.30
CA MET A 1 -16.62 -8.64 4.14
C MET A 1 -17.49 -8.31 2.94
N ASN A 2 -18.70 -7.80 3.17
CA ASN A 2 -19.62 -7.41 2.10
C ASN A 2 -19.17 -6.09 1.50
N PRO A 3 -19.08 -5.95 0.15
CA PRO A 3 -18.75 -4.69 -0.47
C PRO A 3 -19.97 -3.75 -0.39
N SER A 4 -19.75 -2.59 0.24
CA SER A 4 -20.70 -1.50 0.34
C SER A 4 -20.91 -0.88 -1.05
N TYR A 5 -21.99 -1.27 -1.73
CA TYR A 5 -22.42 -0.63 -2.97
C TYR A 5 -22.93 0.78 -2.68
N SER A 6 -22.22 1.80 -3.17
CA SER A 6 -22.69 3.19 -3.18
C SER A 6 -23.81 3.32 -4.23
N MET A 7 -25.06 3.26 -3.76
CA MET A 7 -26.22 3.53 -4.61
C MET A 7 -26.20 5.00 -5.03
N SER A 8 -26.09 5.27 -6.34
CA SER A 8 -26.17 6.63 -6.88
C SER A 8 -27.50 7.29 -6.45
N PRO A 9 -27.54 8.60 -6.14
CA PRO A 9 -28.77 9.25 -5.71
C PRO A 9 -29.72 9.36 -6.89
N TYR A 10 -30.77 8.55 -6.91
CA TYR A 10 -31.87 8.71 -7.86
C TYR A 10 -32.48 10.11 -7.72
N PRO A 11 -32.80 10.80 -8.83
CA PRO A 11 -33.44 12.11 -8.79
C PRO A 11 -34.80 11.98 -8.08
N LYS A 12 -34.93 12.62 -6.91
CA LYS A 12 -36.18 12.66 -6.14
C LYS A 12 -37.19 13.57 -6.83
N THR A 13 -37.85 13.07 -7.88
CA THR A 13 -39.05 13.71 -8.41
C THR A 13 -40.20 13.45 -7.42
N LYS A 14 -40.66 14.51 -6.75
CA LYS A 14 -41.77 14.51 -5.79
C LYS A 14 -43.12 14.27 -6.50
N ARG A 15 -43.32 13.06 -7.03
CA ARG A 15 -44.60 12.59 -7.58
C ARG A 15 -45.04 11.38 -6.76
N GLU A 16 -46.25 11.46 -6.20
CA GLU A 16 -46.85 10.44 -5.34
C GLU A 16 -47.10 9.11 -6.07
N TYR A 17 -47.20 9.18 -7.41
CA TYR A 17 -47.28 8.05 -8.31
C TYR A 17 -46.26 8.20 -9.44
N GLN A 18 -45.57 7.11 -9.78
CA GLN A 18 -44.70 7.03 -10.94
C GLN A 18 -45.42 6.26 -12.06
N TYR A 19 -45.27 6.74 -13.29
CA TYR A 19 -45.84 6.11 -14.49
C TYR A 19 -44.69 5.60 -15.35
N CYS A 20 -44.93 4.53 -16.11
CA CYS A 20 -43.97 4.00 -17.06
C CYS A 20 -43.81 4.95 -18.25
N ASP A 21 -42.58 5.37 -18.55
CA ASP A 21 -42.30 6.28 -19.67
C ASP A 21 -42.58 5.65 -21.06
N SER A 22 -42.67 4.33 -21.15
CA SER A 22 -42.91 3.60 -22.41
C SER A 22 -44.39 3.34 -22.68
N CYS A 23 -45.15 2.84 -21.69
CA CYS A 23 -46.56 2.46 -21.87
C CYS A 23 -47.57 3.30 -21.07
N GLY A 24 -47.12 4.24 -20.24
CA GLY A 24 -47.98 5.10 -19.42
C GLY A 24 -48.70 4.39 -18.26
N THR A 25 -48.44 3.10 -18.03
CA THR A 25 -49.06 2.35 -16.93
C THR A 25 -48.49 2.78 -15.58
N LEU A 26 -49.31 2.81 -14.54
CA LEU A 26 -48.88 3.03 -13.16
C LEU A 26 -47.82 2.00 -12.75
N LEU A 27 -46.66 2.50 -12.30
CA LEU A 27 -45.61 1.63 -11.80
C LEU A 27 -45.99 1.12 -10.41
N PRO A 28 -45.73 -0.17 -10.11
CA PRO A 28 -45.67 -0.62 -8.73
C PRO A 28 -44.59 0.21 -8.00
N ALA A 29 -44.66 0.27 -6.67
CA ALA A 29 -43.87 1.11 -5.77
C ALA A 29 -42.48 1.57 -6.30
N PRO A 30 -42.02 2.79 -5.97
CA PRO A 30 -40.76 3.33 -6.50
C PRO A 30 -39.60 2.33 -6.36
N GLY A 31 -38.98 1.97 -7.50
CA GLY A 31 -37.90 0.97 -7.57
C GLY A 31 -38.24 -0.33 -8.30
N PHE A 32 -39.50 -0.54 -8.72
CA PHE A 32 -39.88 -1.66 -9.58
C PHE A 32 -39.94 -1.27 -11.06
N TYR A 33 -39.55 -2.20 -11.92
CA TYR A 33 -39.71 -2.06 -13.38
C TYR A 33 -41.18 -2.25 -13.78
N CYS A 34 -41.56 -1.70 -14.92
CA CYS A 34 -42.89 -1.96 -15.49
C CYS A 34 -43.05 -3.45 -15.75
N ILE A 35 -44.18 -4.04 -15.38
CA ILE A 35 -44.47 -5.47 -15.65
C ILE A 35 -44.91 -5.73 -17.09
N GLN A 36 -45.36 -4.68 -17.80
CA GLN A 36 -45.85 -4.76 -19.18
C GLN A 36 -44.73 -4.48 -20.19
N CYS A 37 -43.77 -3.63 -19.82
CA CYS A 37 -42.57 -3.40 -20.62
C CYS A 37 -41.46 -4.32 -20.11
N ASN A 38 -40.71 -4.95 -21.00
CA ASN A 38 -39.51 -5.67 -20.58
C ASN A 38 -38.57 -4.72 -19.79
N PRO A 39 -37.84 -5.23 -18.77
CA PRO A 39 -36.83 -4.44 -18.09
C PRO A 39 -35.84 -3.84 -19.10
N PRO A 40 -35.27 -2.65 -18.83
CA PRO A 40 -34.17 -2.13 -19.63
C PRO A 40 -33.07 -3.19 -19.73
N GLU A 41 -32.55 -3.40 -20.93
CA GLU A 41 -31.43 -4.31 -21.13
C GLU A 41 -30.24 -3.90 -20.25
N HIS A 42 -29.51 -4.89 -19.75
CA HIS A 42 -28.33 -4.63 -18.93
C HIS A 42 -27.36 -3.74 -19.73
N PRO A 43 -26.74 -2.73 -19.10
CA PRO A 43 -25.72 -1.92 -19.76
C PRO A 43 -24.71 -2.83 -20.47
N GLU A 44 -24.47 -2.60 -21.76
CA GLU A 44 -23.46 -3.38 -22.48
C GLU A 44 -22.13 -3.29 -21.71
N PRO A 45 -21.38 -4.42 -21.62
CA PRO A 45 -20.09 -4.39 -20.95
C PRO A 45 -19.21 -3.34 -21.62
N ASP A 46 -18.71 -2.40 -20.81
CA ASP A 46 -17.89 -1.27 -21.25
C ASP A 46 -16.75 -1.75 -22.19
N PRO A 47 -16.74 -1.33 -23.47
CA PRO A 47 -15.71 -1.73 -24.42
C PRO A 47 -14.32 -1.21 -24.04
N GLU A 48 -14.23 -0.21 -23.15
CA GLU A 48 -12.99 0.34 -22.64
C GLU A 48 -12.49 -0.35 -21.36
N LYS A 49 -13.14 -1.44 -20.94
CA LYS A 49 -12.67 -2.25 -19.81
C LYS A 49 -11.31 -2.86 -20.18
N GLY A 50 -10.25 -2.15 -19.77
CA GLY A 50 -8.86 -2.52 -20.02
C GLY A 50 -8.52 -3.93 -19.51
N MET A 51 -7.37 -4.44 -19.95
CA MET A 51 -6.92 -5.78 -19.57
C MET A 51 -6.88 -5.93 -18.04
N GLY A 52 -7.49 -7.00 -17.54
CA GLY A 52 -7.46 -7.32 -16.12
C GLY A 52 -6.02 -7.52 -15.62
N PHE A 53 -5.76 -7.17 -14.36
CA PHE A 53 -4.43 -7.24 -13.75
C PHE A 53 -3.77 -8.63 -13.89
N SER A 54 -4.55 -9.70 -13.73
CA SER A 54 -4.05 -11.08 -13.90
C SER A 54 -3.57 -11.37 -15.32
N GLN A 55 -4.30 -10.86 -16.33
CA GLN A 55 -3.96 -11.01 -17.74
C GLN A 55 -2.72 -10.19 -18.11
N ALA A 56 -2.58 -8.99 -17.55
CA ALA A 56 -1.39 -8.16 -17.73
C ALA A 56 -0.15 -8.83 -17.11
N CYS A 57 -0.24 -9.32 -15.87
CA CYS A 57 0.86 -10.02 -15.19
C CYS A 57 1.30 -11.28 -15.94
N LEU A 58 0.36 -12.09 -16.44
CA LEU A 58 0.69 -13.29 -17.22
C LEU A 58 1.45 -12.93 -18.51
N ARG A 59 1.05 -11.87 -19.20
CA ARG A 59 1.75 -11.40 -20.41
C ARG A 59 3.16 -10.91 -20.10
N ILE A 60 3.32 -10.11 -19.05
CA ILE A 60 4.64 -9.62 -18.62
C ILE A 60 5.55 -10.81 -18.29
N PHE A 61 5.04 -11.78 -17.54
CA PHE A 61 5.78 -12.99 -17.19
C PHE A 61 6.27 -13.76 -18.43
N LEU A 62 5.40 -13.98 -19.42
CA LEU A 62 5.77 -14.66 -20.65
C LEU A 62 6.86 -13.90 -21.44
N LEU A 63 6.76 -12.57 -21.52
CA LEU A 63 7.77 -11.75 -22.20
C LEU A 63 9.14 -11.82 -21.49
N VAL A 64 9.13 -11.79 -20.16
CA VAL A 64 10.35 -11.95 -19.35
C VAL A 64 10.96 -13.34 -19.55
N LEU A 65 10.15 -14.40 -19.54
CA LEU A 65 10.65 -15.76 -19.79
C LEU A 65 11.30 -15.89 -21.16
N VAL A 66 10.67 -15.36 -22.21
CA VAL A 66 11.23 -15.39 -23.57
C VAL A 66 12.55 -14.63 -23.62
N PHE A 67 12.63 -13.47 -22.97
CA PHE A 67 13.88 -12.71 -22.88
C PHE A 67 15.00 -13.47 -22.17
N VAL A 68 14.70 -14.13 -21.05
CA VAL A 68 15.67 -14.95 -20.30
C VAL A 68 16.16 -16.12 -21.14
N VAL A 69 15.27 -16.81 -21.84
CA VAL A 69 15.61 -17.90 -22.77
C VAL A 69 16.59 -17.38 -23.83
N VAL A 70 16.26 -16.27 -24.50
CA VAL A 70 17.15 -15.68 -25.51
C VAL A 70 18.49 -15.28 -24.88
N ALA A 71 18.51 -14.67 -23.70
CA ALA A 71 19.73 -14.27 -23.04
C ALA A 71 20.64 -15.47 -22.70
N VAL A 72 20.10 -16.58 -22.21
CA VAL A 72 20.86 -17.80 -21.92
C VAL A 72 21.39 -18.44 -23.21
N PHE A 73 20.54 -18.61 -24.23
CA PHE A 73 20.92 -19.32 -25.45
C PHE A 73 21.77 -18.50 -26.43
N LYS A 74 21.60 -17.17 -26.50
CA LYS A 74 22.33 -16.30 -27.43
C LYS A 74 23.52 -15.58 -26.80
N LEU A 75 23.47 -15.27 -25.51
CA LEU A 75 24.52 -14.51 -24.84
C LEU A 75 25.41 -15.37 -23.93
N GLY A 76 25.17 -16.68 -23.86
CA GLY A 76 26.02 -17.62 -23.09
C GLY A 76 26.04 -17.30 -21.59
N ILE A 77 24.99 -16.66 -21.07
CA ILE A 77 24.91 -16.28 -19.66
C ILE A 77 24.61 -17.55 -18.85
N ASP A 78 25.60 -18.00 -18.07
CA ASP A 78 25.44 -19.10 -17.11
C ASP A 78 24.33 -18.75 -16.11
N SER A 79 23.22 -19.48 -16.16
CA SER A 79 21.99 -19.19 -15.39
C SER A 79 22.17 -19.24 -13.86
N THR A 80 23.29 -19.80 -13.40
CA THR A 80 23.74 -19.80 -12.00
C THR A 80 24.14 -18.40 -11.51
N VAL A 81 24.59 -17.50 -12.40
CA VAL A 81 24.86 -16.09 -12.07
C VAL A 81 23.57 -15.31 -11.81
N LEU A 82 22.43 -15.76 -12.36
CA LEU A 82 21.14 -15.10 -12.17
C LEU A 82 20.56 -15.35 -10.76
N PHE A 83 20.71 -16.58 -10.24
CA PHE A 83 20.22 -16.93 -8.91
C PHE A 83 21.18 -16.46 -7.80
N GLN A 84 22.49 -16.41 -8.07
CA GLN A 84 23.46 -15.91 -7.10
C GLN A 84 23.45 -14.38 -6.96
N LYS A 85 22.88 -13.65 -7.92
CA LYS A 85 22.67 -12.19 -7.82
C LYS A 85 21.49 -11.77 -6.94
N MET A 86 20.66 -12.72 -6.49
CA MET A 86 19.52 -12.43 -5.62
C MET A 86 19.82 -12.56 -4.13
N ASP A 87 21.01 -13.04 -3.73
CA ASP A 87 21.35 -13.24 -2.31
C ASP A 87 22.64 -12.52 -1.85
N GLU A 88 23.40 -11.87 -2.73
CA GLU A 88 24.65 -11.18 -2.30
C GLU A 88 25.06 -9.96 -3.15
N GLN A 89 24.10 -9.28 -3.78
CA GLN A 89 24.37 -7.96 -4.34
C GLN A 89 23.14 -7.04 -4.22
N GLU A 90 22.92 -6.56 -3.01
CA GLU A 90 22.58 -5.16 -2.83
C GLU A 90 23.74 -4.34 -3.44
N VAL A 91 23.81 -4.21 -4.77
CA VAL A 91 24.51 -3.08 -5.36
C VAL A 91 23.62 -1.90 -4.97
N PRO A 92 24.02 -1.05 -4.01
CA PRO A 92 23.27 0.16 -3.78
C PRO A 92 23.28 0.87 -5.13
N LEU A 93 22.09 1.17 -5.62
CA LEU A 93 21.94 2.16 -6.66
C LEU A 93 22.73 3.37 -6.13
N LYS A 94 23.91 3.63 -6.70
CA LYS A 94 24.58 4.91 -6.52
C LYS A 94 23.74 5.92 -7.29
N VAL A 95 22.55 6.19 -6.74
CA VAL A 95 22.05 7.55 -6.66
C VAL A 95 23.25 8.33 -6.16
N ALA A 96 23.69 9.33 -6.92
CA ALA A 96 24.65 10.29 -6.42
C ALA A 96 24.07 10.81 -5.11
N LYS A 97 24.52 10.21 -4.01
CA LYS A 97 24.18 10.61 -2.67
C LYS A 97 25.14 11.75 -2.49
N ASP A 98 24.68 12.96 -2.76
CA ASP A 98 25.39 14.14 -2.33
C ASP A 98 25.66 13.90 -0.84
N GLU A 99 26.94 13.74 -0.48
CA GLU A 99 27.39 13.36 0.87
C GLU A 99 27.02 14.43 1.92
N ASP A 100 26.39 15.51 1.46
CA ASP A 100 26.13 16.73 2.21
C ASP A 100 24.75 16.75 2.88
N TYR A 101 23.95 15.67 2.79
CA TYR A 101 22.69 15.58 3.54
C TYR A 101 22.44 14.18 4.14
N LYS A 102 22.72 14.04 5.42
CA LYS A 102 22.36 12.88 6.24
C LYS A 102 21.15 13.23 7.11
N MET A 103 20.00 12.63 6.81
CA MET A 103 18.83 12.73 7.68
C MET A 103 19.06 11.91 8.95
N VAL A 104 19.12 12.58 10.10
CA VAL A 104 19.27 11.99 11.43
C VAL A 104 17.96 12.11 12.19
N PHE A 105 17.51 11.03 12.84
CA PHE A 105 16.34 11.05 13.71
C PHE A 105 16.77 11.02 15.18
N LYS A 106 16.16 11.88 15.99
CA LYS A 106 16.42 11.96 17.44
C LYS A 106 15.12 11.93 18.21
N VAL A 107 15.18 11.41 19.43
CA VAL A 107 14.06 11.48 20.37
C VAL A 107 13.89 12.91 20.89
N ASN A 108 12.70 13.48 20.80
CA ASN A 108 12.44 14.90 21.15
C ASN A 108 11.87 15.11 22.56
N VAL A 109 11.45 14.04 23.24
CA VAL A 109 10.92 14.06 24.61
C VAL A 109 11.92 13.51 25.61
N SER A 110 11.80 13.92 26.88
CA SER A 110 12.67 13.45 27.98
C SER A 110 12.72 11.93 28.10
N PHE A 111 11.57 11.25 27.95
CA PHE A 111 11.44 9.80 28.04
C PHE A 111 10.47 9.28 26.98
N ALA A 112 10.96 8.38 26.13
CA ALA A 112 10.20 7.80 25.03
C ALA A 112 10.14 6.27 25.18
N ASN A 113 8.92 5.75 25.36
CA ASN A 113 8.71 4.31 25.56
C ASN A 113 8.80 3.56 24.23
N LEU A 114 9.82 2.73 24.10
CA LEU A 114 10.00 1.79 23.02
C LEU A 114 9.17 0.54 23.30
N ARG A 115 8.27 0.17 22.39
CA ARG A 115 7.30 -0.91 22.57
C ARG A 115 7.59 -2.10 21.66
N ASN A 116 7.11 -3.28 22.03
CA ASN A 116 7.22 -4.47 21.18
C ASN A 116 6.27 -4.43 19.96
N GLU A 117 5.18 -3.67 20.04
CA GLU A 117 4.17 -3.54 19.01
C GLU A 117 3.70 -2.08 18.82
N PRO A 118 3.17 -1.72 17.62
CA PRO A 118 2.71 -0.37 17.29
C PRO A 118 1.31 -0.07 17.83
N ASN A 119 1.10 -0.23 19.13
CA ASN A 119 -0.12 0.14 19.82
C ASN A 119 0.18 0.59 21.26
N THR A 120 -0.78 1.17 21.97
CA THR A 120 -0.62 1.55 23.38
C THR A 120 -1.39 0.66 24.36
N LYS A 121 -2.35 -0.14 23.86
CA LYS A 121 -3.31 -0.87 24.71
C LYS A 121 -2.82 -2.25 25.13
N THR A 122 -2.25 -3.02 24.21
CA THR A 122 -1.85 -4.43 24.42
C THR A 122 -0.34 -4.64 24.36
N SER A 123 0.41 -3.67 23.84
CA SER A 123 1.87 -3.73 23.75
C SER A 123 2.57 -3.63 25.11
N THR A 124 3.75 -4.23 25.20
CA THR A 124 4.67 -4.13 26.33
C THR A 124 5.78 -3.11 26.04
N ILE A 125 6.20 -2.36 27.05
CA ILE A 125 7.34 -1.45 26.97
C ILE A 125 8.62 -2.28 27.10
N LEU A 126 9.47 -2.26 26.07
CA LEU A 126 10.76 -2.95 26.04
C LEU A 126 11.86 -2.12 26.69
N PHE A 127 11.84 -0.81 26.45
CA PHE A 127 12.89 0.11 26.91
C PHE A 127 12.38 1.55 26.91
N VAL A 128 13.09 2.44 27.60
CA VAL A 128 12.81 3.88 27.60
C VAL A 128 14.03 4.62 27.06
N LEU A 129 13.86 5.33 25.95
CA LEU A 129 14.90 6.16 25.35
C LEU A 129 14.85 7.57 25.94
N THR A 130 16.00 8.19 26.11
CA THR A 130 16.11 9.57 26.59
C THR A 130 16.14 10.57 25.44
N GLN A 131 15.82 11.82 25.72
CA GLN A 131 15.89 12.91 24.75
C GLN A 131 17.26 13.00 24.08
N GLY A 132 17.28 13.28 22.78
CA GLY A 132 18.48 13.40 21.97
C GLY A 132 19.06 12.05 21.51
N THR A 133 18.51 10.92 21.95
CA THR A 133 18.96 9.60 21.48
C THR A 133 18.79 9.50 19.97
N GLU A 134 19.89 9.29 19.26
CA GLU A 134 19.85 9.04 17.82
C GLU A 134 19.33 7.65 17.50
N VAL A 135 18.41 7.60 16.54
CA VAL A 135 17.80 6.37 16.09
C VAL A 135 17.83 6.26 14.58
N GLU A 136 17.77 5.02 14.11
CA GLU A 136 17.54 4.67 12.71
C GLU A 136 16.10 4.17 12.55
N VAL A 137 15.38 4.69 11.57
CA VAL A 137 14.01 4.23 11.26
C VAL A 137 14.09 3.05 10.30
N LEU A 138 13.64 1.89 10.74
CA LEU A 138 13.65 0.65 9.95
C LEU A 138 12.34 0.45 9.17
N GLU A 139 11.21 0.84 9.77
CA GLU A 139 9.88 0.61 9.19
C GLU A 139 8.90 1.68 9.68
N LYS A 140 7.89 2.04 8.87
CA LYS A 140 6.80 2.95 9.25
C LYS A 140 5.45 2.24 9.12
N LYS A 141 4.62 2.34 10.16
CA LYS A 141 3.26 1.79 10.20
C LYS A 141 2.30 2.79 10.86
N GLY A 142 1.61 3.55 10.02
CA GLY A 142 0.67 4.58 10.47
C GLY A 142 1.34 5.62 11.38
N LYS A 143 0.88 5.71 12.64
CA LYS A 143 1.42 6.65 13.65
C LYS A 143 2.71 6.16 14.34
N TRP A 144 3.24 5.02 13.93
CA TRP A 144 4.38 4.36 14.56
C TRP A 144 5.52 4.13 13.58
N SER A 145 6.73 4.14 14.12
CA SER A 145 7.95 3.80 13.42
C SER A 145 8.68 2.73 14.22
N LYS A 146 9.08 1.66 13.54
CA LYS A 146 10.03 0.70 14.10
C LYS A 146 11.40 1.32 13.99
N ILE A 147 12.06 1.48 15.11
CA ILE A 147 13.37 2.15 15.18
C ILE A 147 14.42 1.22 15.78
N ARG A 148 15.68 1.54 15.52
CA ARG A 148 16.85 0.97 16.15
C ARG A 148 17.65 2.09 16.80
N SER A 149 17.88 2.00 18.10
CA SER A 149 18.75 2.93 18.82
C SER A 149 20.19 2.72 18.36
N LYS A 150 20.90 3.83 18.07
CA LYS A 150 22.34 3.76 17.83
C LYS A 150 23.05 3.46 19.15
N SER A 151 24.06 2.60 19.09
CA SER A 151 24.89 2.23 20.23
C SER A 151 26.07 3.19 20.33
N ASN A 152 26.20 3.87 21.48
CA ASN A 152 27.44 4.57 21.82
C ASN A 152 28.30 3.64 22.68
N GLN A 153 29.08 2.76 22.03
CA GLN A 153 30.24 1.97 22.53
C GLN A 153 30.12 1.14 23.84
N LYS A 154 29.06 1.25 24.65
CA LYS A 154 28.83 0.48 25.90
C LYS A 154 27.45 -0.15 26.02
N GLU A 155 26.48 0.17 25.14
CA GLU A 155 25.13 -0.38 25.21
C GLU A 155 24.72 -1.12 23.95
N LYS A 156 24.07 -2.28 24.09
CA LYS A 156 23.51 -3.04 22.96
C LYS A 156 22.41 -2.23 22.28
N SER A 157 22.38 -2.24 20.94
CA SER A 157 21.32 -1.62 20.17
C SER A 157 19.96 -2.22 20.53
N ARG A 158 18.96 -1.35 20.74
CA ARG A 158 17.59 -1.74 21.07
C ARG A 158 16.69 -1.46 19.87
N THR A 159 15.82 -2.41 19.54
CA THR A 159 14.87 -2.28 18.43
C THR A 159 13.45 -2.40 18.96
N GLY A 160 12.54 -1.56 18.47
CA GLY A 160 11.13 -1.60 18.82
C GLY A 160 10.33 -0.48 18.17
N TRP A 161 9.06 -0.37 18.54
CA TRP A 161 8.12 0.61 17.99
C TRP A 161 8.04 1.86 18.84
N LEU A 162 8.15 3.01 18.19
CA LEU A 162 8.05 4.33 18.77
C LEU A 162 7.01 5.17 18.01
N VAL A 163 6.27 6.02 18.70
CA VAL A 163 5.28 6.90 18.07
C VAL A 163 6.01 8.01 17.29
N ASN A 164 5.60 8.27 16.05
CA ASN A 164 6.29 9.19 15.14
C ASN A 164 6.44 10.61 15.72
N ARG A 165 5.45 11.08 16.48
CA ARG A 165 5.47 12.43 17.10
C ARG A 165 6.57 12.63 18.15
N LEU A 166 7.22 11.55 18.58
CA LEU A 166 8.31 11.57 19.56
C LEU A 166 9.70 11.60 18.89
N LEU A 167 9.72 11.69 17.56
CA LEU A 167 10.92 11.74 16.73
C LEU A 167 10.99 13.09 16.02
N ASP A 168 12.15 13.74 16.13
CA ASP A 168 12.52 14.88 15.31
C ASP A 168 13.52 14.42 14.24
N SER A 169 13.38 14.96 13.04
CA SER A 169 14.32 14.75 11.92
C SER A 169 15.16 16.00 11.72
N GLU A 170 16.47 15.83 11.67
CA GLU A 170 17.45 16.88 11.40
C GLU A 170 18.24 16.50 10.14
N ILE A 171 18.44 17.45 9.22
CA ILE A 171 19.30 17.26 8.05
C ILE A 171 20.67 17.79 8.45
N LYS A 172 21.70 16.94 8.38
CA LYS A 172 23.08 17.28 8.72
C LYS A 172 24.00 17.12 7.52
#